data_AF-A0A7C1PNB0-F1
#
_entry.id   AF-A0A7C1PNB0-F1
#
_cell.length_a   1.000
_cell.length_b   1.000
_cell.length_c   1.000
_cell.angle_alpha   90.00
_cell.angle_beta   90.00
_cell.angle_gamma   90.00
#
_symmetry.space_group_name_H-M   'P 1'
#
loop_
_entity.id
_entity.type
_entity.pdbx_description
1 polymer ?
#
loop_
_entity_poly.entity_id
_entity_poly.type
_entity_poly.pdbx_seq_one_letter_code
_entity_poly.pdbx_strand_id
1 'polypeptide(L)'
;GEMRIASKYPNITRRYFDGLGRQVEVIDLRGSIELAPQVDLAEGIVDLTATGETLRQNNLVERAEIAECTVRLVANRVSFKLKADLIDKLVRRLEEEVGN
;
A
#
# COMPACT_ATOMS: atom_id res chain seq x y z
N GLY A 1 -18.07 17.13 9.83
CA GLY A 1 -17.86 15.70 10.10
C GLY A 1 -16.38 15.40 10.04
N GLU A 2 -15.96 14.26 10.56
CA GLU A 2 -14.60 13.75 10.32
C GLU A 2 -14.42 13.47 8.82
N MET A 3 -13.22 13.70 8.30
CA MET A 3 -12.89 13.42 6.90
C MET A 3 -12.88 11.90 6.69
N ARG A 4 -13.65 11.42 5.71
CA ARG A 4 -13.75 10.02 5.29
C ARG A 4 -12.70 9.73 4.23
N ILE A 5 -11.85 8.74 4.51
CA ILE A 5 -10.81 8.27 3.60
C ILE A 5 -11.08 6.80 3.25
N ALA A 6 -11.28 6.53 1.97
CA ALA A 6 -11.42 5.18 1.44
C ALA A 6 -10.04 4.55 1.18
N SER A 7 -9.80 3.33 1.65
CA SER A 7 -8.51 2.66 1.44
C SER A 7 -8.58 1.13 1.49
N LYS A 8 -7.74 0.48 0.67
CA LYS A 8 -7.36 -0.94 0.81
C LYS A 8 -6.37 -1.16 1.96
N TYR A 9 -5.79 -0.09 2.50
CA TYR A 9 -4.69 -0.09 3.46
C TYR A 9 -5.07 0.68 4.73
N PRO A 10 -6.08 0.22 5.49
CA PRO A 10 -6.63 1.01 6.60
C PRO A 10 -5.61 1.31 7.69
N ASN A 11 -4.69 0.39 7.97
CA ASN A 11 -3.65 0.59 8.99
C ASN A 11 -2.57 1.60 8.54
N ILE A 12 -2.20 1.60 7.26
CA ILE A 12 -1.25 2.58 6.71
C ILE A 12 -1.90 3.96 6.70
N THR A 13 -3.16 4.04 6.27
CA THR A 13 -3.95 5.27 6.24
C THR A 13 -4.07 5.90 7.63
N ARG A 14 -4.49 5.14 8.65
CA ARG A 14 -4.58 5.65 10.04
C ARG A 14 -3.23 6.19 10.51
N ARG A 15 -2.16 5.40 10.36
CA ARG A 15 -0.81 5.83 10.77
C ARG A 15 -0.36 7.11 10.09
N TYR A 16 -0.65 7.29 8.81
CA TYR A 16 -0.31 8.51 8.07
C TYR A 16 -1.04 9.72 8.64
N PHE A 17 -2.37 9.64 8.81
CA PHE A 17 -3.16 10.75 9.33
C PHE A 17 -2.93 11.03 10.83
N ASP A 18 -2.72 10.00 11.65
CA ASP A 18 -2.32 10.12 13.05
C ASP A 18 -0.98 10.87 13.16
N GLY A 19 -0.02 10.57 12.29
CA GLY A 19 1.26 11.29 12.20
C GLY A 19 1.13 12.76 11.82
N LEU A 20 0.02 13.15 11.18
CA LEU A 20 -0.32 14.54 10.88
C LEU A 20 -1.19 15.20 11.97
N GLY A 21 -1.53 14.48 13.05
CA GLY A 21 -2.44 14.95 14.10
C GLY A 21 -3.88 15.16 13.59
N ARG A 22 -4.29 14.43 12.54
CA ARG A 22 -5.61 14.55 11.92
C ARG A 22 -6.44 13.31 12.16
N GLN A 23 -7.59 13.48 12.80
CA GLN A 23 -8.56 12.40 12.92
C GLN A 23 -9.32 12.22 11.61
N VAL A 24 -9.41 10.97 11.14
CA VAL A 24 -10.12 10.58 9.92
C VAL A 24 -10.93 9.31 10.15
N GLU A 25 -12.09 9.22 9.51
CA GLU A 25 -12.85 7.98 9.39
C GLU A 25 -12.29 7.17 8.23
N VAL A 26 -11.74 5.99 8.51
CA VAL A 26 -11.16 5.11 7.49
C VAL A 26 -12.16 4.05 7.06
N ILE A 27 -12.56 4.11 5.79
CA ILE A 27 -13.47 3.15 5.16
C ILE A 27 -12.63 2.07 4.47
N ASP A 28 -12.66 0.84 5.00
CA ASP A 28 -12.00 -0.33 4.40
C ASP A 28 -12.77 -0.78 3.15
N LEU A 29 -12.14 -0.63 1.98
CA LEU A 29 -12.72 -0.94 0.68
C LEU A 29 -11.86 -1.94 -0.08
N ARG A 30 -12.51 -3.03 -0.52
CA ARG A 30 -11.90 -4.08 -1.34
C ARG A 30 -12.49 -4.01 -2.74
N GLY A 31 -11.87 -3.23 -3.63
CA GLY A 31 -12.35 -3.02 -5.00
C GLY A 31 -11.78 -1.75 -5.64
N SER A 32 -12.48 -1.20 -6.63
CA SER A 32 -12.16 0.09 -7.24
C SER A 32 -12.38 1.21 -6.22
N ILE A 33 -11.28 1.71 -5.63
CA ILE A 33 -11.34 2.77 -4.62
C ILE A 33 -11.62 4.13 -5.29
N GLU A 34 -11.28 4.25 -6.56
CA GLU A 34 -11.39 5.47 -7.36
C GLU A 34 -12.85 5.95 -7.52
N LEU A 35 -13.81 5.05 -7.34
CA LEU A 35 -15.24 5.37 -7.34
C LEU A 35 -15.71 6.00 -6.03
N ALA A 36 -15.02 5.80 -4.90
CA ALA A 36 -15.50 6.26 -3.60
C ALA A 36 -15.73 7.79 -3.54
N PRO A 37 -14.86 8.64 -4.12
CA PRO A 37 -15.14 10.07 -4.22
C PRO A 37 -16.28 10.41 -5.19
N GLN A 38 -16.46 9.63 -6.26
CA GLN A 38 -17.48 9.89 -7.29
C GLN A 38 -18.90 9.67 -6.78
N VAL A 39 -19.07 8.78 -5.79
CA VAL A 39 -20.37 8.46 -5.18
C VAL A 39 -20.53 9.06 -3.78
N ASP A 40 -19.68 10.04 -3.41
CA ASP A 40 -19.70 10.75 -2.12
C ASP A 40 -19.49 9.85 -0.88
N LEU A 41 -18.90 8.67 -1.08
CA LEU A 41 -18.58 7.75 0.02
C LEU A 41 -17.41 8.27 0.86
N ALA A 42 -16.41 8.90 0.23
CA ALA A 42 -15.22 9.42 0.89
C ALA A 42 -14.72 10.71 0.21
N GLU A 43 -14.15 11.64 0.99
CA GLU A 43 -13.56 12.87 0.43
C GLU A 43 -12.17 12.65 -0.18
N GLY A 44 -11.54 11.51 0.10
CA GLY A 44 -10.23 11.15 -0.44
C GLY A 44 -9.99 9.65 -0.42
N ILE A 45 -8.93 9.23 -1.11
CA ILE A 45 -8.51 7.83 -1.18
C ILE A 45 -7.04 7.66 -0.80
N VAL A 46 -6.70 6.47 -0.29
CA VAL A 46 -5.33 5.99 -0.16
C VAL A 46 -5.22 4.65 -0.88
N ASP A 47 -4.47 4.63 -1.98
CA ASP A 47 -4.20 3.43 -2.78
C ASP A 47 -2.73 3.40 -3.25
N LEU A 48 -2.28 2.23 -3.69
CA LEU A 48 -0.96 2.05 -4.31
C LEU A 48 -1.05 2.44 -5.79
N THR A 49 -0.16 3.33 -6.22
CA THR A 49 -0.05 3.81 -7.61
C THR A 49 1.37 3.59 -8.14
N ALA A 50 1.51 3.48 -9.46
CA ALA A 50 2.80 3.43 -10.15
C ALA A 50 2.99 4.65 -11.06
N THR A 51 2.23 4.74 -12.15
CA THR A 51 2.34 5.85 -13.13
C THR A 51 1.31 6.96 -12.90
N GLY A 52 0.37 6.80 -11.98
CA GLY A 52 -0.72 7.75 -11.73
C GLY A 52 -1.84 7.75 -12.79
N GLU A 53 -1.75 6.95 -13.87
CA GLU A 53 -2.72 6.99 -14.96
C GLU A 53 -4.14 6.63 -14.51
N THR A 54 -4.31 5.65 -13.62
CA THR A 54 -5.62 5.27 -13.07
C THR A 54 -6.28 6.42 -12.30
N LEU A 55 -5.50 7.20 -11.54
CA LEU A 55 -6.02 8.37 -10.83
C LEU A 55 -6.49 9.43 -11.82
N ARG A 56 -5.69 9.72 -12.84
CA ARG A 56 -5.99 10.71 -13.86
C ARG A 56 -7.25 10.38 -14.66
N GLN A 57 -7.44 9.10 -15.01
CA GLN A 57 -8.64 8.61 -15.70
C GLN A 57 -9.92 8.78 -14.87
N ASN A 58 -9.80 8.83 -13.53
CA ASN A 58 -10.91 9.02 -12.62
C ASN A 58 -11.02 10.47 -12.10
N ASN A 59 -10.34 11.42 -12.74
CA ASN A 59 -10.28 12.84 -12.34
C ASN A 59 -9.76 13.05 -10.92
N LEU A 60 -8.89 12.16 -10.45
CA LEU A 60 -8.22 12.27 -9.15
C LEU A 60 -6.83 12.88 -9.34
N VAL A 61 -6.38 13.58 -8.31
CA VAL A 61 -5.05 14.18 -8.25
C VAL A 61 -4.32 13.65 -7.03
N GLU A 62 -3.06 13.28 -7.21
CA GLU A 62 -2.19 12.89 -6.11
C GLU A 62 -1.92 14.10 -5.20
N ARG A 63 -2.19 13.94 -3.90
CA ARG A 63 -2.06 15.03 -2.92
C ARG A 63 -0.82 14.92 -2.06
N ALA A 64 -0.38 13.70 -1.79
CA ALA A 64 0.79 13.42 -0.99
C ALA A 64 1.23 11.98 -1.24
N GLU A 65 2.54 11.79 -1.24
CA GLU A 65 3.13 10.47 -1.19
C GLU A 65 3.16 9.99 0.27
N ILE A 66 2.70 8.77 0.53
CA ILE A 66 2.67 8.20 1.89
C ILE A 66 3.91 7.35 2.15
N ALA A 67 4.31 6.52 1.18
CA ALA A 67 5.49 5.67 1.24
C ALA A 67 5.84 5.11 -0.14
N GLU A 68 7.13 4.94 -0.39
CA GLU A 68 7.62 4.11 -1.49
C GLU A 68 7.43 2.62 -1.17
N CYS A 69 7.00 1.85 -2.17
CA CYS A 69 6.81 0.40 -2.04
C CYS A 69 7.77 -0.36 -2.95
N THR A 70 8.37 -1.42 -2.40
CA THR A 70 9.17 -2.38 -3.18
C THR A 70 8.72 -3.80 -2.90
N VAL A 71 9.05 -4.72 -3.80
CA VAL A 71 8.88 -6.15 -3.54
C VAL A 71 9.87 -6.59 -2.48
N ARG A 72 9.42 -7.45 -1.55
CA ARG A 72 10.24 -8.00 -0.47
C ARG A 72 10.09 -9.52 -0.44
N LEU A 73 11.21 -10.24 -0.26
CA LEU A 73 11.20 -11.66 0.04
C LEU A 73 11.02 -11.86 1.55
N VAL A 74 9.99 -12.60 1.94
CA VAL A 74 9.70 -12.88 3.35
C VAL A 74 9.67 -14.39 3.56
N ALA A 75 10.48 -14.88 4.51
CA ALA A 75 10.52 -16.28 4.90
C ALA A 75 9.80 -16.52 6.23
N ASN A 76 9.06 -17.62 6.32
CA ASN A 76 8.53 -18.10 7.60
C ASN A 76 9.70 -18.41 8.56
N ARG A 77 9.59 -17.99 9.82
CA ARG A 77 10.67 -18.10 10.83
C ARG A 77 11.11 -19.54 11.11
N VAL A 78 10.18 -20.50 11.11
CA VAL A 78 10.49 -21.93 11.35
C VAL A 78 11.15 -22.53 10.11
N SER A 79 10.59 -22.27 8.92
CA SER A 79 11.20 -22.69 7.66
C SER A 79 12.60 -22.12 7.49
N PHE A 80 12.83 -20.86 7.87
CA PHE A 80 14.15 -20.22 7.84
C PHE A 80 15.19 -20.98 8.66
N LYS A 81 14.80 -21.52 9.83
CA LYS A 81 15.70 -22.32 10.67
C LYS A 81 15.90 -23.74 10.14
N LEU A 82 14.82 -24.41 9.73
CA LEU A 82 14.86 -25.82 9.34
C LEU A 82 15.31 -26.06 7.90
N LYS A 83 15.22 -25.05 7.04
CA LYS A 83 15.53 -25.11 5.60
C LYS A 83 16.50 -24.02 5.18
N ALA A 84 17.41 -23.62 6.08
CA ALA A 84 18.36 -22.53 5.87
C ALA A 84 19.10 -22.68 4.52
N ASP A 85 19.73 -23.84 4.28
CA ASP A 85 20.49 -24.09 3.04
C ASP A 85 19.66 -23.92 1.76
N LEU A 86 18.39 -24.32 1.78
CA LEU A 86 17.50 -24.20 0.62
C LEU A 86 17.10 -22.73 0.40
N ILE A 87 16.80 -22.03 1.49
CA ILE A 87 16.40 -20.62 1.45
C ILE A 87 17.60 -19.76 1.03
N ASP A 88 18.80 -20.00 1.55
CA ASP A 88 20.02 -19.29 1.17
C ASP A 88 20.35 -19.49 -0.30
N LYS A 89 20.19 -20.71 -0.83
CA LYS A 89 20.32 -20.97 -2.27
C LYS A 89 19.31 -20.19 -3.10
N LEU A 90 18.06 -20.07 -2.64
CA LEU A 90 17.05 -19.27 -3.33
C LEU A 90 17.39 -17.77 -3.27
N VAL A 91 17.82 -17.27 -2.11
CA VAL A 91 18.22 -15.88 -1.92
C VAL A 91 19.34 -15.53 -2.89
N ARG A 92 20.43 -16.31 -2.93
CA ARG A 92 21.57 -16.07 -3.83
C ARG A 92 21.14 -16.01 -5.29
N ARG A 93 20.29 -16.95 -5.73
CA ARG A 93 19.76 -16.95 -7.10
C ARG A 93 18.93 -15.71 -7.41
N LEU A 94 18.14 -15.22 -6.44
CA LEU A 94 17.37 -14.00 -6.63
C LEU A 94 18.27 -12.76 -6.65
N GLU A 95 19.31 -12.72 -5.82
CA GLU A 95 20.30 -11.63 -5.80
C GLU A 95 21.07 -11.54 -7.13
N GLU A 96 21.43 -12.67 -7.73
CA GLU A 96 22.09 -12.73 -9.05
C GLU A 96 21.21 -12.18 -10.17
N GLU A 97 19.90 -12.44 -10.16
CA GLU A 97 18.96 -12.00 -11.21
C GLU A 97 18.50 -10.55 -11.03
N VAL A 98 18.40 -10.07 -9.79
CA VAL A 98 17.95 -8.70 -9.49
C VAL A 98 19.08 -7.69 -9.74
N GLY A 99 20.34 -8.15 -9.75
CA GLY A 99 21.51 -7.34 -10.09
C GLY A 99 21.85 -6.34 -8.98
N ASN A 100 22.99 -6.57 -8.31
CA ASN A 100 23.80 -5.48 -7.77
C ASN A 100 24.82 -5.07 -8.82
#